data_AF-A0A1Q3QPR1-F1
#
_entry.id   AF-A0A1Q3QPR1-F1
#
_cell.length_a   1.000
_cell.length_b   1.000
_cell.length_c   1.000
_cell.angle_alpha   90.00
_cell.angle_beta   90.00
_cell.angle_gamma   90.00
#
_symmetry.space_group_name_H-M   'P 1'
#
loop_
_entity.id
_entity.type
_entity.pdbx_description
1 polymer ?
#
loop_
_entity_poly.entity_id
_entity_poly.type
_entity_poly.pdbx_seq_one_letter_code
_entity_poly.pdbx_strand_id
1 'polypeptide(L)'
;MRYSPLLSLVVLGALAIPVAAHADTFNFSAIGSSGPFSGAGTLTATLTSGSDYIITNITGTGVTNLIAPGGFNGNDNMLFPTATPTLDAHGFSFGEVNGPDTYQVNIFNDGTGYFAFLNDEDNFTQTVPVSFELSTAATPEPASFILLGTGILGLAGVTRRKFLTRS
;
A
#
# COMPACT_ATOMS: atom_id res chain seq x y z
N MET A 1 -64.76 18.70 -3.18
CA MET A 1 -63.67 18.88 -4.16
C MET A 1 -62.36 18.56 -3.46
N ARG A 2 -61.49 17.80 -4.15
CA ARG A 2 -60.47 16.93 -3.57
C ARG A 2 -59.19 17.68 -3.16
N TYR A 3 -58.68 17.39 -1.97
CA TYR A 3 -57.33 17.73 -1.51
C TYR A 3 -56.29 16.85 -2.23
N SER A 4 -55.17 17.42 -2.66
CA SER A 4 -54.02 16.67 -3.20
C SER A 4 -52.74 17.17 -2.54
N PRO A 5 -52.09 16.39 -1.66
CA PRO A 5 -50.74 16.69 -1.20
C PRO A 5 -49.74 15.96 -2.11
N LEU A 6 -48.91 16.74 -2.82
CA LEU A 6 -47.73 16.25 -3.52
C LEU A 6 -46.75 15.66 -2.49
N LEU A 7 -46.67 14.33 -2.47
CA LEU A 7 -45.64 13.57 -1.77
C LEU A 7 -44.28 13.91 -2.39
N SER A 8 -43.47 14.73 -1.70
CA SER A 8 -42.07 14.96 -2.07
C SER A 8 -41.22 13.83 -1.50
N LEU A 9 -40.91 12.85 -2.35
CA LEU A 9 -40.02 11.73 -2.06
C LEU A 9 -38.57 12.25 -1.97
N VAL A 10 -38.07 12.50 -0.76
CA VAL A 10 -36.62 12.73 -0.53
C VAL A 10 -35.97 11.35 -0.39
N VAL A 11 -35.41 10.85 -1.48
CA VAL A 11 -34.52 9.67 -1.46
C VAL A 11 -33.21 10.11 -0.82
N LEU A 12 -33.06 9.85 0.48
CA LEU A 12 -31.79 9.98 1.18
C LEU A 12 -30.96 8.73 0.85
N GLY A 13 -30.31 8.75 -0.33
CA GLY A 13 -29.34 7.73 -0.70
C GLY A 13 -28.12 7.84 0.20
N ALA A 14 -28.10 7.07 1.29
CA ALA A 14 -26.90 6.88 2.08
C ALA A 14 -25.86 6.18 1.19
N LEU A 15 -24.90 6.94 0.66
CA LEU A 15 -23.69 6.37 0.07
C LEU A 15 -22.97 5.64 1.20
N ALA A 16 -23.07 4.30 1.22
CA ALA A 16 -22.14 3.45 1.91
C ALA A 16 -20.78 3.60 1.22
N ILE A 17 -20.00 4.59 1.65
CA ILE A 17 -18.60 4.70 1.23
C ILE A 17 -17.88 3.57 1.98
N PRO A 18 -17.28 2.59 1.30
CA PRO A 18 -16.44 1.63 2.00
C PRO A 18 -15.35 2.42 2.71
N VAL A 19 -15.21 2.21 4.02
CA VAL A 19 -14.00 2.63 4.74
C VAL A 19 -12.89 1.82 4.08
N ALA A 20 -12.14 2.45 3.17
CA ALA A 20 -10.95 1.84 2.63
C ALA A 20 -10.07 1.53 3.85
N ALA A 21 -9.76 0.25 4.08
CA ALA A 21 -8.70 -0.11 5.00
C ALA A 21 -7.47 0.68 4.53
N HIS A 22 -6.99 1.61 5.34
CA HIS A 22 -5.82 2.40 5.01
C HIS A 22 -4.63 1.45 5.04
N ALA A 23 -4.21 0.99 3.87
CA ALA A 23 -2.94 0.31 3.73
C ALA A 23 -1.85 1.38 3.77
N ASP A 24 -0.84 1.16 4.60
CA ASP A 24 0.30 2.05 4.72
C ASP A 24 1.27 1.78 3.57
N THR A 25 1.93 2.85 3.14
CA THR A 25 2.87 2.78 2.02
C THR A 25 4.28 3.08 2.51
N PHE A 26 5.23 2.25 2.11
CA PHE A 26 6.65 2.41 2.44
C PHE A 26 7.45 2.43 1.14
N ASN A 27 8.32 3.41 0.97
CA ASN A 27 9.29 3.41 -0.11
C ASN A 27 10.52 2.63 0.34
N PHE A 28 11.00 1.75 -0.53
CA PHE A 28 12.23 1.00 -0.30
C PHE A 28 13.25 1.27 -1.41
N SER A 29 14.52 1.14 -1.06
CA SER A 29 15.64 1.10 -2.00
C SER A 29 16.64 0.06 -1.54
N ALA A 30 17.10 -0.79 -2.45
CA ALA A 30 18.09 -1.82 -2.23
C ALA A 30 19.17 -1.73 -3.32
N ILE A 31 20.41 -1.48 -2.92
CA ILE A 31 21.54 -1.30 -3.85
C ILE A 31 22.64 -2.29 -3.50
N GLY A 32 23.06 -3.11 -4.47
CA GLY A 32 24.13 -4.07 -4.32
C GLY A 32 25.45 -3.40 -3.98
N SER A 33 26.07 -3.82 -2.88
CA SER A 33 27.36 -3.28 -2.42
C SER A 33 28.54 -3.71 -3.32
N SER A 34 28.37 -4.78 -4.08
CA SER A 34 29.42 -5.40 -4.92
C SER A 34 28.95 -5.88 -6.30
N GLY A 35 27.70 -5.59 -6.69
CA GLY A 35 27.08 -6.06 -7.94
C GLY A 35 26.09 -5.04 -8.53
N PRO A 36 25.59 -5.26 -9.77
CA PRO A 36 24.72 -4.31 -10.46
C PRO A 36 23.28 -4.28 -9.95
N PHE A 37 22.95 -5.03 -8.89
CA PHE A 37 21.58 -5.06 -8.36
C PHE A 37 21.18 -3.66 -7.85
N SER A 38 20.07 -3.15 -8.36
CA SER A 38 19.44 -1.93 -7.87
C SER A 38 17.93 -2.09 -8.01
N GLY A 39 17.25 -2.23 -6.88
CA GLY A 39 15.80 -2.32 -6.80
C GLY A 39 15.25 -1.19 -5.96
N ALA A 40 14.20 -0.52 -6.44
CA ALA A 40 13.50 0.50 -5.67
C ALA A 40 12.01 0.49 -6.01
N GLY A 41 11.19 0.83 -5.03
CA GLY A 41 9.75 0.79 -5.21
C GLY A 41 8.96 1.23 -3.98
N THR A 42 7.66 1.00 -4.04
CA THR A 42 6.71 1.26 -2.97
C THR A 42 6.02 -0.03 -2.57
N LEU A 43 6.17 -0.39 -1.29
CA LEU A 43 5.44 -1.45 -0.60
C LEU A 43 4.12 -0.88 -0.11
N THR A 44 3.04 -1.60 -0.34
CA THR A 44 1.76 -1.39 0.35
C THR A 44 1.64 -2.47 1.41
N ALA A 45 1.40 -2.09 2.66
CA ALA A 45 1.40 -3.01 3.78
C ALA A 45 0.24 -2.73 4.73
N THR A 46 -0.21 -3.77 5.43
CA THR A 46 -1.29 -3.69 6.40
C THR A 46 -0.73 -3.99 7.78
N LEU A 47 -1.05 -3.17 8.77
CA LEU A 47 -0.67 -3.42 10.15
C LEU A 47 -1.29 -4.76 10.63
N THR A 48 -0.47 -5.68 11.13
CA THR A 48 -0.92 -6.97 11.67
C THR A 48 -1.09 -6.90 13.18
N SER A 49 -0.06 -6.45 13.89
CA SER A 49 -0.05 -6.29 15.34
C SER A 49 1.07 -5.35 15.78
N GLY A 50 0.81 -4.52 16.80
CA GLY A 50 1.83 -3.65 17.36
C GLY A 50 2.35 -2.63 16.35
N SER A 51 3.57 -2.85 15.84
CA SER A 51 4.22 -2.02 14.81
C SER A 51 4.68 -2.85 13.62
N ASP A 52 4.16 -4.06 13.48
CA ASP A 52 4.54 -5.01 12.45
C ASP A 52 3.51 -4.99 11.33
N TYR A 53 4.01 -5.08 10.10
CA TYR A 53 3.21 -4.98 8.89
C TYR A 53 3.38 -6.22 8.04
N ILE A 54 2.31 -6.60 7.35
CA ILE A 54 2.37 -7.56 6.24
C ILE A 54 2.34 -6.80 4.93
N ILE A 55 3.33 -7.00 4.07
CA ILE A 55 3.35 -6.44 2.72
C ILE A 55 2.29 -7.17 1.90
N THR A 56 1.35 -6.40 1.34
CA THR A 56 0.21 -6.92 0.57
C THR A 56 0.31 -6.56 -0.92
N ASN A 57 1.10 -5.56 -1.27
CA ASN A 57 1.40 -5.22 -2.65
C ASN A 57 2.79 -4.56 -2.78
N ILE A 58 3.35 -4.59 -3.97
CA ILE A 58 4.60 -3.93 -4.32
C ILE A 58 4.49 -3.33 -5.71
N THR A 59 5.06 -2.15 -5.88
CA THR A 59 5.20 -1.48 -7.17
C THR A 59 6.62 -0.95 -7.29
N GLY A 60 7.16 -0.88 -8.50
CA GLY A 60 8.51 -0.42 -8.75
C GLY A 60 8.84 -0.58 -10.24
N THR A 61 10.00 -0.08 -10.65
CA THR A 61 10.49 -0.31 -12.02
C THR A 61 10.79 -1.79 -12.18
N GLY A 62 10.29 -2.43 -13.25
CA GLY A 62 10.53 -3.85 -13.52
C GLY A 62 9.71 -4.82 -12.66
N VAL A 63 9.21 -4.41 -11.49
CA VAL A 63 8.41 -5.26 -10.60
C VAL A 63 7.13 -5.73 -11.31
N THR A 64 6.92 -7.05 -11.35
CA THR A 64 5.74 -7.67 -11.96
C THR A 64 4.66 -8.03 -10.96
N ASN A 65 5.05 -8.53 -9.79
CA ASN A 65 4.12 -9.00 -8.76
C ASN A 65 4.81 -9.16 -7.40
N LEU A 66 4.03 -9.05 -6.34
CA LEU A 66 4.41 -9.59 -5.03
C LEU A 66 4.34 -11.13 -5.11
N ILE A 67 5.32 -11.82 -4.56
CA ILE A 67 5.27 -13.28 -4.37
C ILE A 67 4.65 -13.53 -3.00
N ALA A 68 3.64 -14.40 -2.93
CA ALA A 68 2.94 -14.71 -1.69
C ALA A 68 3.90 -15.32 -0.63
N PRO A 69 3.57 -15.21 0.67
CA PRO A 69 4.37 -15.85 1.72
C PRO A 69 4.59 -17.34 1.45
N GLY A 70 5.83 -17.80 1.63
CA GLY A 70 6.31 -19.15 1.36
C GLY A 70 6.56 -19.46 -0.12
N GLY A 71 6.36 -18.49 -1.02
CA GLY A 71 6.44 -18.70 -2.46
C GLY A 71 7.87 -18.73 -3.01
N PHE A 72 8.80 -17.95 -2.43
CA PHE A 72 10.18 -17.88 -2.88
C PHE A 72 11.14 -17.57 -1.74
N ASN A 73 12.19 -18.40 -1.61
CA ASN A 73 13.24 -18.28 -0.60
C ASN A 73 12.72 -18.13 0.85
N GLY A 74 11.59 -18.77 1.16
CA GLY A 74 11.02 -18.78 2.52
C GLY A 74 10.40 -17.44 2.96
N ASN A 75 10.17 -16.49 2.05
CA ASN A 75 9.62 -15.18 2.37
C ASN A 75 8.33 -15.23 3.20
N ASP A 76 8.20 -14.34 4.18
CA ASP A 76 6.98 -14.17 4.97
C ASP A 76 6.27 -12.85 4.67
N ASN A 77 6.93 -11.97 3.91
CA ASN A 77 6.50 -10.62 3.56
C ASN A 77 6.26 -9.72 4.78
N MET A 78 6.89 -10.01 5.92
CA MET A 78 6.81 -9.16 7.10
C MET A 78 7.74 -7.96 6.99
N LEU A 79 7.27 -6.84 7.51
CA LEU A 79 8.00 -5.58 7.57
C LEU A 79 7.92 -5.04 9.00
N PHE A 80 9.07 -4.61 9.53
CA PHE A 80 9.23 -4.14 10.90
C PHE A 80 9.79 -2.70 10.91
N PRO A 81 9.02 -1.67 10.51
CA PRO A 81 9.54 -0.32 10.27
C PRO A 81 10.16 0.35 11.50
N THR A 82 9.80 -0.09 12.71
CA THR A 82 10.31 0.46 13.98
C THR A 82 11.51 -0.32 14.53
N ALA A 83 11.88 -1.43 13.90
CA ALA A 83 12.98 -2.29 14.33
C ALA A 83 14.27 -1.99 13.55
N THR A 84 15.39 -2.50 14.06
CA THR A 84 16.65 -2.53 13.33
C THR A 84 17.25 -3.93 13.51
N PRO A 85 17.25 -4.77 12.47
CA PRO A 85 16.84 -4.51 11.08
C PRO A 85 15.32 -4.35 10.88
N THR A 86 14.93 -3.81 9.72
CA THR A 86 13.51 -3.57 9.34
C THR A 86 12.88 -4.76 8.60
N LEU A 87 13.69 -5.76 8.25
CA LEU A 87 13.30 -7.04 7.69
C LEU A 87 13.92 -8.13 8.55
N ASP A 88 13.34 -9.32 8.52
CA ASP A 88 13.90 -10.51 9.14
C ASP A 88 14.60 -11.42 8.09
N ALA A 89 14.94 -12.64 8.50
CA ALA A 89 15.64 -13.60 7.65
C ALA A 89 14.77 -14.16 6.52
N HIS A 90 13.45 -14.02 6.60
CA HIS A 90 12.52 -14.46 5.58
C HIS A 90 12.31 -13.35 4.55
N GLY A 91 12.10 -12.12 5.01
CA GLY A 91 12.01 -10.94 4.16
C GLY A 91 10.82 -10.97 3.21
N PHE A 92 10.92 -10.27 2.08
CA PHE A 92 9.86 -10.19 1.08
C PHE A 92 10.35 -10.50 -0.33
N SER A 93 9.49 -11.20 -1.07
CA SER A 93 9.78 -11.67 -2.41
C SER A 93 8.90 -11.02 -3.47
N PHE A 94 9.47 -10.73 -4.64
CA PHE A 94 8.76 -10.19 -5.79
C PHE A 94 9.35 -10.71 -7.11
N GLY A 95 8.53 -10.67 -8.14
CA GLY A 95 8.97 -10.87 -9.52
C GLY A 95 9.44 -9.55 -10.13
N GLU A 96 10.46 -9.60 -10.97
CA GLU A 96 11.02 -8.48 -11.70
C GLU A 96 11.33 -8.87 -13.16
N VAL A 97 11.21 -7.92 -14.07
CA VAL A 97 11.67 -8.06 -15.47
C VAL A 97 12.72 -6.99 -15.74
N ASN A 98 13.87 -7.40 -16.27
CA ASN A 98 14.93 -6.50 -16.72
C ASN A 98 15.36 -6.86 -18.13
N GLY A 99 14.88 -6.08 -19.10
CA GLY A 99 15.11 -6.38 -20.52
C GLY A 99 14.41 -7.68 -20.93
N PRO A 100 15.14 -8.65 -21.52
CA PRO A 100 14.58 -9.96 -21.87
C PRO A 100 14.43 -10.91 -20.68
N ASP A 101 15.10 -10.64 -19.57
CA ASP A 101 15.28 -11.58 -18.46
C ASP A 101 14.23 -11.34 -17.36
N THR A 102 13.87 -12.41 -16.65
CA THR A 102 12.90 -12.41 -15.56
C THR A 102 13.51 -12.96 -14.28
N TYR A 103 13.27 -12.27 -13.17
CA TYR A 103 13.87 -12.61 -11.88
C TYR A 103 12.81 -12.80 -10.83
N GLN A 104 13.05 -13.76 -9.94
CA GLN A 104 12.49 -13.77 -8.60
C GLN A 104 13.54 -13.22 -7.65
N VAL A 105 13.15 -12.22 -6.85
CA VAL A 105 14.04 -11.53 -5.93
C VAL A 105 13.46 -11.66 -4.53
N ASN A 106 14.26 -12.08 -3.55
CA ASN A 106 13.96 -11.98 -2.12
C ASN A 106 14.91 -10.99 -1.46
N ILE A 107 14.39 -9.96 -0.81
CA ILE A 107 15.19 -9.03 0.00
C ILE A 107 14.95 -9.35 1.47
N PHE A 108 16.02 -9.64 2.20
CA PHE A 108 15.96 -10.12 3.58
C PHE A 108 17.16 -9.65 4.40
N ASN A 109 17.11 -9.86 5.72
CA ASN A 109 18.21 -9.61 6.64
C ASN A 109 18.49 -10.85 7.49
N ASP A 110 19.69 -11.43 7.39
CA ASP A 110 20.04 -12.67 8.11
C ASP A 110 20.59 -12.44 9.54
N GLY A 111 20.52 -11.20 10.03
CA GLY A 111 21.10 -10.76 11.30
C GLY A 111 22.53 -10.22 11.19
N THR A 112 23.21 -10.42 10.06
CA THR A 112 24.55 -9.86 9.79
C THR A 112 24.52 -8.67 8.82
N GLY A 113 23.49 -8.60 7.97
CA GLY A 113 23.31 -7.54 6.98
C GLY A 113 22.09 -7.79 6.10
N TYR A 114 21.83 -6.88 5.17
CA TYR A 114 20.79 -7.06 4.16
C TYR A 114 21.35 -7.72 2.90
N PHE A 115 20.54 -8.57 2.29
CA PHE A 115 20.88 -9.32 1.09
C PHE A 115 19.72 -9.34 0.12
N ALA A 116 20.05 -9.44 -1.18
CA ALA A 116 19.12 -9.82 -2.23
C ALA A 116 19.51 -11.22 -2.73
N PHE A 117 18.57 -12.16 -2.65
CA PHE A 117 18.67 -13.46 -3.30
C PHE A 117 17.90 -13.42 -4.62
N LEU A 118 18.59 -13.69 -5.71
CA LEU A 118 18.06 -13.63 -7.06
C LEU A 118 18.00 -15.04 -7.66
N ASN A 119 16.95 -15.29 -8.44
CA ASN A 119 16.81 -16.46 -9.29
C ASN A 119 16.24 -16.04 -10.64
N ASP A 120 16.92 -16.37 -11.73
CA ASP A 120 16.43 -16.10 -13.10
C ASP A 120 15.66 -17.28 -13.70
N GLU A 121 15.13 -17.11 -14.91
CA GLU A 121 14.41 -18.17 -15.63
C GLU A 121 15.25 -19.42 -15.93
N ASP A 122 16.57 -19.28 -16.00
CA ASP A 122 17.51 -20.38 -16.25
C ASP A 122 17.91 -21.12 -14.96
N ASN A 123 17.31 -20.74 -13.83
CA ASN A 123 17.60 -21.23 -12.49
C ASN A 123 19.02 -20.90 -11.99
N PHE A 124 19.68 -19.91 -12.59
CA PHE A 124 20.86 -19.34 -11.99
C PHE A 124 20.44 -18.62 -10.70
N THR A 125 21.25 -18.78 -9.65
CA THR A 125 20.98 -18.16 -8.35
C THR A 125 22.18 -17.38 -7.87
N GLN A 126 21.91 -16.25 -7.23
CA GLN A 126 22.95 -15.41 -6.67
C GLN A 126 22.44 -14.74 -5.38
N THR A 127 23.30 -14.65 -4.37
CA THR A 127 23.08 -13.80 -3.20
C THR A 127 24.05 -12.63 -3.24
N VAL A 128 23.53 -11.41 -3.17
CA VAL A 128 24.33 -10.19 -3.19
C VAL A 128 24.07 -9.38 -1.91
N PRO A 129 25.10 -8.91 -1.19
CA PRO A 129 24.91 -7.98 -0.09
C PRO A 129 24.36 -6.65 -0.63
N VAL A 130 23.37 -6.09 0.05
CA VAL A 130 22.74 -4.82 -0.34
C VAL A 130 22.74 -3.82 0.80
N SER A 131 22.79 -2.54 0.46
CA SER A 131 22.34 -1.47 1.35
C SER A 131 20.84 -1.31 1.16
N PHE A 132 20.07 -1.50 2.24
CA PHE A 132 18.61 -1.42 2.24
C PHE A 132 18.14 -0.22 3.05
N GLU A 133 17.32 0.61 2.43
CA GLU A 133 16.72 1.79 3.03
C GLU A 133 15.20 1.70 2.95
N LEU A 134 14.52 2.06 4.04
CA LEU A 134 13.07 2.09 4.15
C LEU A 134 12.63 3.47 4.65
N SER A 135 11.61 4.04 4.01
CA SER A 135 11.00 5.30 4.43
C SER A 135 9.49 5.24 4.31
N THR A 136 8.77 5.97 5.16
CA THR A 136 7.32 6.11 5.04
C THR A 136 7.00 6.94 3.79
N ALA A 137 6.13 6.43 2.93
CA ALA A 137 5.65 7.19 1.77
C ALA A 137 4.54 8.15 2.22
N ALA A 138 4.49 9.34 1.60
CA ALA A 138 3.44 10.31 1.89
C ALA A 138 2.08 9.72 1.48
N THR A 139 1.22 9.45 2.45
CA THR A 139 -0.16 9.04 2.21
C THR A 139 -0.98 10.26 1.76
N PRO A 140 -1.62 10.25 0.58
CA PRO A 140 -2.46 11.35 0.15
C PRO A 140 -3.59 11.57 1.17
N GLU A 141 -3.77 12.82 1.61
CA GLU A 141 -4.80 13.15 2.59
C GLU A 141 -6.18 12.67 2.09
N PRO A 142 -6.98 11.98 2.92
CA PRO A 142 -8.21 11.39 2.47
C PRO A 142 -9.22 12.46 2.02
N ALA A 143 -9.96 12.17 0.95
CA ALA A 143 -11.07 12.99 0.45
C ALA A 143 -12.16 13.27 1.50
N SER A 144 -12.07 12.66 2.68
CA SER A 144 -12.86 12.95 3.89
C SER A 144 -12.94 14.43 4.22
N PHE A 145 -11.88 15.24 3.99
CA PHE A 145 -11.97 16.70 4.22
C PHE A 145 -12.88 17.40 3.20
N ILE A 146 -12.82 16.99 1.94
CA ILE A 146 -13.70 17.50 0.88
C ILE A 146 -15.14 17.04 1.15
N LEU A 147 -15.33 15.78 1.56
CA LEU A 147 -16.64 15.25 1.93
C LEU A 147 -17.23 15.95 3.16
N LEU A 148 -16.42 16.20 4.19
CA LEU A 148 -16.83 16.95 5.37
C LEU A 148 -17.21 18.40 4.99
N GLY A 149 -16.37 19.06 4.18
CA GLY A 149 -16.64 20.42 3.70
C GLY A 149 -17.92 20.52 2.87
N THR A 150 -18.11 19.61 1.91
CA THR A 150 -19.32 19.57 1.08
C THR A 150 -20.56 19.13 1.89
N GLY A 151 -20.40 18.27 2.88
CA GLY A 151 -21.47 17.87 3.81
C GLY A 151 -21.97 19.04 4.65
N ILE A 152 -21.07 19.85 5.21
CA ILE A 152 -21.44 21.07 5.97
C ILE A 152 -22.17 22.07 5.07
N LEU A 153 -21.68 22.31 3.85
CA LEU A 153 -22.32 23.21 2.89
C LEU A 153 -23.69 22.70 2.44
N GLY A 154 -23.83 21.38 2.23
CA GLY A 154 -25.11 20.75 1.90
C GLY A 154 -26.15 20.94 3.01
N LEU A 155 -25.77 20.71 4.27
CA LEU A 155 -26.65 20.92 5.43
C LEU A 155 -27.03 22.40 5.60
N ALA A 156 -26.08 23.34 5.42
CA ALA A 156 -26.35 24.77 5.47
C ALA A 156 -27.31 25.24 4.36
N GLY A 157 -27.21 24.66 3.17
CA GLY A 157 -28.15 24.91 2.07
C GLY A 157 -29.58 24.46 2.39
N VAL A 158 -29.73 23.28 3.00
CA VAL A 158 -31.05 22.72 3.38
C VAL A 158 -31.69 23.54 4.49
N THR A 159 -30.93 23.94 5.53
CA THR A 159 -31.47 24.76 6.62
C THR A 159 -31.91 26.13 6.12
N ARG A 160 -31.12 26.80 5.27
CA ARG A 160 -31.48 28.09 4.66
C ARG A 160 -32.79 28.01 3.88
N ARG A 161 -32.99 26.94 3.11
CA ARG A 161 -34.21 26.75 2.32
C ARG A 161 -35.45 26.64 3.22
N LYS A 162 -35.36 25.91 4.34
CA LYS A 162 -36.45 25.70 5.30
C LYS A 162 -36.88 26.98 6.04
N PHE A 163 -35.97 27.91 6.26
CA PHE A 163 -36.28 29.21 6.87
C PHE A 163 -36.91 30.21 5.89
N LEU A 164 -36.54 30.15 4.60
CA LEU A 164 -37.07 31.06 3.58
C LEU A 164 -38.48 30.68 3.08
N THR A 165 -38.91 29.42 3.20
CA THR A 165 -40.28 29.01 2.83
C THR A 165 -41.35 29.28 3.89
N ARG A 166 -40.99 29.89 5.03
CA ARG A 166 -41.91 30.17 6.15
C ARG A 166 -42.27 31.66 6.34
N SER A 167 -41.91 32.54 5.41
CA SER A 167 -42.39 33.94 5.34
C SER A 167 -43.43 34.10 4.26
#